data_AF-A0A7Y5BBP6-F1
#
_entry.id   AF-A0A7Y5BBP6-F1
#
_cell.length_a   1.000
_cell.length_b   1.000
_cell.length_c   1.000
_cell.angle_alpha   90.00
_cell.angle_beta   90.00
_cell.angle_gamma   90.00
#
_symmetry.space_group_name_H-M   'P 1'
#
loop_
_entity.id
_entity.type
_entity.pdbx_description
1 polymer ?
#
loop_
_entity_poly.entity_id
_entity_poly.type
_entity_poly.pdbx_seq_one_letter_code
_entity_poly.pdbx_strand_id
1 'polypeptide(L)'
;MNKIEKLVKDYSSQKLKEIIGQQSSSFSETFIDYAKDELIRRGETFTFNVELEKEVAAMTDTDLKNIVEKKWNDFHLEYLEIARKEYLKRGFKNTTTDEEQDEDKWADEKRYPALRTIAGIYYAFAWIIGIVAVIIVFISWSKGDETGKLMIAIPTLVVGALIVLGLLATSESIKVFIDIEENTRKTNE
;
A
#
# COMPACT_ATOMS: atom_id res chain seq x y z
N MET A 1 1.34 -1.61 25.51
CA MET A 1 0.12 -2.23 24.96
C MET A 1 -0.73 -2.73 26.11
N ASN A 2 -1.94 -2.20 26.28
CA ASN A 2 -2.85 -2.60 27.36
C ASN A 2 -3.36 -4.04 27.10
N LYS A 3 -3.62 -4.83 28.15
CA LYS A 3 -4.18 -6.19 28.01
C LYS A 3 -5.49 -6.20 27.22
N ILE A 4 -6.32 -5.18 27.42
CA ILE A 4 -7.60 -4.98 26.72
C ILE A 4 -7.36 -4.79 25.22
N GLU A 5 -6.42 -3.93 24.85
CA GLU A 5 -6.07 -3.66 23.46
C GLU A 5 -5.60 -4.91 22.72
N LYS A 6 -4.73 -5.71 23.35
CA LYS A 6 -4.26 -6.96 22.76
C LYS A 6 -5.41 -7.94 22.54
N LEU A 7 -6.29 -8.09 23.54
CA LEU A 7 -7.46 -8.96 23.44
C LEU A 7 -8.41 -8.55 22.31
N VAL A 8 -8.66 -7.26 22.15
CA VAL A 8 -9.53 -6.77 21.06
C VAL A 8 -8.91 -7.01 19.70
N LYS A 9 -7.60 -6.78 19.52
CA LYS A 9 -6.92 -7.04 18.26
C LYS A 9 -6.96 -8.52 17.85
N ASP A 10 -6.90 -9.42 18.83
CA ASP A 10 -6.97 -10.86 18.60
C ASP A 10 -8.38 -11.36 18.19
N TYR A 11 -9.44 -10.57 18.39
CA TYR A 11 -10.80 -10.95 17.98
C TYR A 11 -11.10 -10.64 16.50
N SER A 12 -11.88 -11.50 15.86
CA SER A 12 -12.39 -11.24 14.50
C SER A 12 -13.44 -10.12 14.49
N SER A 13 -13.61 -9.44 13.36
CA SER A 13 -14.62 -8.37 13.21
C SER A 13 -16.03 -8.85 13.52
N GLN A 14 -16.39 -10.09 13.12
CA GLN A 14 -17.68 -10.70 13.44
C GLN A 14 -17.88 -10.85 14.95
N LYS A 15 -16.84 -11.29 15.68
CA LYS A 15 -16.94 -11.48 17.13
C LYS A 15 -17.06 -10.15 17.87
N LEU A 16 -16.31 -9.14 17.44
CA LEU A 16 -16.41 -7.79 18.00
C LEU A 16 -17.82 -7.20 17.79
N LYS A 17 -18.39 -7.35 16.59
CA LYS A 17 -19.77 -6.92 16.30
C LYS A 17 -20.80 -7.64 17.17
N GLU A 18 -20.64 -8.94 17.40
CA GLU A 18 -21.50 -9.71 18.29
C GLU A 18 -21.43 -9.20 19.73
N ILE A 19 -20.22 -8.96 20.26
CA ILE A 19 -20.00 -8.46 21.62
C ILE A 19 -20.63 -7.07 21.80
N ILE A 20 -20.43 -6.16 20.84
CA ILE A 20 -21.00 -4.81 20.88
C ILE A 20 -22.53 -4.87 20.77
N GLY A 21 -23.07 -5.69 19.86
CA GLY A 21 -24.50 -5.82 19.62
C GLY A 21 -25.27 -6.43 20.79
N GLN A 22 -24.64 -7.34 21.54
CA GLN A 22 -25.26 -7.93 22.73
C GLN A 22 -25.31 -6.97 23.94
N GLN A 23 -24.66 -5.79 23.86
CA GLN A 23 -24.48 -4.84 24.97
C GLN A 23 -24.17 -5.56 26.29
N SER A 24 -23.36 -6.61 26.21
CA SER A 24 -23.25 -7.55 27.32
C SER A 24 -22.60 -6.84 28.50
N SER A 25 -23.35 -6.73 29.60
CA SER A 25 -22.88 -6.24 30.91
C SER A 25 -21.69 -7.02 31.47
N SER A 26 -21.28 -8.10 30.77
CA SER A 26 -20.11 -8.91 31.08
C SER A 26 -18.78 -8.25 30.68
N PHE A 27 -18.80 -7.21 29.84
CA PHE A 27 -17.59 -6.50 29.42
C PHE A 27 -17.55 -5.09 29.99
N SER A 28 -16.34 -4.60 30.30
CA SER A 28 -16.16 -3.22 30.77
C SER A 28 -16.42 -2.22 29.63
N GLU A 29 -16.89 -1.04 29.99
CA GLU A 29 -17.11 0.08 29.06
C GLU A 29 -15.85 0.37 28.23
N THR A 30 -14.67 0.41 28.87
CA THR A 30 -13.37 0.57 28.20
C THR A 30 -13.06 -0.50 27.16
N PHE A 31 -13.53 -1.75 27.36
CA PHE A 31 -13.35 -2.80 26.36
C PHE A 31 -14.26 -2.56 25.15
N ILE A 32 -15.50 -2.15 25.39
CA ILE A 32 -16.48 -1.85 24.34
C ILE A 32 -16.00 -0.67 23.49
N ASP A 33 -15.50 0.39 24.11
CA ASP A 33 -14.95 1.55 23.40
C ASP A 33 -13.78 1.13 22.50
N TYR A 34 -12.84 0.36 23.05
CA TYR A 34 -11.69 -0.11 22.26
C TYR A 34 -12.11 -1.07 21.13
N ALA A 35 -13.13 -1.89 21.35
CA ALA A 35 -13.70 -2.76 20.32
C ALA A 35 -14.35 -1.99 19.17
N LYS A 36 -15.07 -0.91 19.47
CA LYS A 36 -15.65 -0.02 18.46
C LYS A 36 -14.57 0.70 17.68
N ASP A 37 -13.58 1.26 18.37
CA ASP A 37 -12.42 1.93 17.76
C ASP A 37 -11.67 1.01 16.79
N GLU A 38 -11.47 -0.25 17.17
CA GLU A 38 -10.83 -1.26 16.33
C GLU A 38 -11.67 -1.61 15.09
N LEU A 39 -13.00 -1.73 15.22
CA LEU A 39 -13.89 -1.93 14.07
C LEU A 39 -13.83 -0.73 13.10
N ILE A 40 -13.80 0.50 13.61
CA ILE A 40 -13.64 1.71 12.78
C ILE A 40 -12.30 1.66 12.01
N ARG A 41 -11.19 1.32 12.70
CA ARG A 41 -9.88 1.17 12.05
C ARG A 41 -9.88 0.10 10.95
N ARG A 42 -10.68 -0.95 11.09
CA ARG A 42 -10.84 -2.02 10.10
C ARG A 42 -11.78 -1.64 8.95
N GLY A 43 -12.40 -0.45 8.97
CA GLY A 43 -13.37 -0.03 7.96
C GLY A 43 -14.72 -0.75 8.06
N GLU A 44 -15.02 -1.33 9.22
CA GLU A 44 -16.24 -2.10 9.44
C GLU A 44 -17.39 -1.19 9.89
N THR A 45 -18.58 -1.40 9.34
CA THR A 45 -19.78 -0.67 9.77
C THR A 45 -20.48 -1.39 10.93
N PHE A 46 -20.95 -0.63 11.92
CA PHE A 46 -21.82 -1.08 13.01
C PHE A 46 -22.84 0.01 13.35
N THR A 47 -23.86 -0.35 14.16
CA THR A 47 -24.88 0.58 14.62
C THR A 47 -24.33 1.45 15.74
N PHE A 48 -24.34 2.76 15.55
CA PHE A 48 -23.86 3.71 16.54
C PHE A 48 -24.87 3.92 17.67
N ASN A 49 -24.39 4.51 18.77
CA ASN A 49 -25.28 4.99 19.82
C ASN A 49 -26.23 6.07 19.27
N VAL A 50 -27.53 5.79 19.34
CA VAL A 50 -28.61 6.67 18.86
C VAL A 50 -28.61 8.04 19.57
N GLU A 51 -28.16 8.10 20.82
CA GLU A 51 -28.06 9.37 21.56
C GLU A 51 -26.95 10.26 20.98
N LEU A 52 -25.79 9.68 20.65
CA LEU A 52 -24.68 10.40 20.02
C LEU A 52 -25.06 10.86 18.60
N GLU A 53 -25.77 10.03 17.83
CA GLU A 53 -26.26 10.44 16.51
C GLU A 53 -27.19 11.65 16.59
N LYS A 54 -28.08 11.71 17.59
CA LYS A 54 -28.96 12.85 17.82
C LYS A 54 -28.19 14.10 18.25
N GLU A 55 -27.22 13.94 19.13
CA GLU A 55 -26.36 15.04 19.58
C GLU A 55 -25.59 15.66 18.42
N VAL A 56 -24.90 14.83 17.63
CA VAL A 56 -24.15 15.25 16.44
C VAL A 56 -25.08 15.87 15.39
N ALA A 57 -26.26 15.30 15.17
CA ALA A 57 -27.24 15.85 14.23
C ALA A 57 -27.77 17.23 14.65
N ALA A 58 -27.79 17.53 15.95
CA ALA A 58 -28.19 18.84 16.49
C ALA A 58 -27.08 19.91 16.41
N MET A 59 -25.86 19.54 16.04
CA MET A 59 -24.73 20.47 15.98
C MET A 59 -24.83 21.49 14.85
N THR A 60 -24.20 22.64 15.09
CA THR A 60 -23.98 23.64 14.05
C THR A 60 -22.93 23.17 13.06
N ASP A 61 -22.95 23.70 11.84
CA ASP A 61 -21.97 23.38 10.82
C ASP A 61 -20.53 23.74 11.24
N THR A 62 -20.39 24.82 12.02
CA THR A 62 -19.11 25.25 12.59
C THR A 62 -18.56 24.24 13.59
N ASP A 63 -19.43 23.68 14.45
CA ASP A 63 -19.03 22.69 15.45
C ASP A 63 -18.64 21.36 14.79
N LEU A 64 -19.43 20.90 13.81
CA LEU A 64 -19.10 19.72 13.00
C LEU A 64 -17.76 19.88 12.28
N LYS A 65 -17.55 21.04 11.64
CA LYS A 65 -16.28 21.36 10.97
C LYS A 65 -15.12 21.33 11.95
N ASN A 66 -15.28 21.94 13.14
CA ASN A 66 -14.25 21.95 14.16
C ASN A 66 -13.92 20.54 14.70
N ILE A 67 -14.91 19.65 14.80
CA ILE A 67 -14.71 18.27 15.25
C ILE A 67 -14.00 17.44 14.19
N VAL A 68 -14.37 17.59 12.92
CA VAL A 68 -13.81 16.81 11.80
C VAL A 68 -12.41 17.30 11.42
N GLU A 69 -12.17 18.62 11.41
CA GLU A 69 -10.91 19.19 10.93
C GLU A 69 -9.82 19.32 11.99
N LYS A 70 -10.17 19.48 13.27
CA LYS A 70 -9.16 19.49 14.33
C LYS A 70 -8.88 18.05 14.78
N LYS A 71 -7.60 17.67 14.80
CA LYS A 71 -7.12 16.43 15.44
C LYS A 71 -7.26 16.55 16.97
N TRP A 72 -8.48 16.37 17.47
CA TRP A 72 -8.72 16.22 18.89
C TRP A 72 -8.42 14.77 19.27
N ASN A 73 -7.26 14.56 19.89
CA ASN A 73 -6.84 13.24 20.39
C ASN A 73 -7.73 12.69 21.52
N ASP A 74 -8.70 13.48 21.98
CA ASP A 74 -9.49 13.21 23.19
C ASP A 74 -10.92 12.74 22.92
N PHE A 75 -11.42 12.75 21.67
CA PHE A 75 -12.75 12.22 21.36
C PHE A 75 -12.70 10.73 21.06
N HIS A 76 -13.70 9.99 21.55
CA HIS A 76 -13.95 8.60 21.13
C HIS A 76 -14.10 8.55 19.60
N LEU A 77 -13.44 7.59 18.94
CA LEU A 77 -13.46 7.48 17.47
C LEU A 77 -14.88 7.30 16.94
N GLU A 78 -15.77 6.70 17.75
CA GLU A 78 -17.20 6.59 17.44
C GLU A 78 -17.83 7.96 17.19
N TYR A 79 -17.59 8.94 18.07
CA TYR A 79 -18.16 10.28 17.97
C TYR A 79 -17.65 11.01 16.72
N LEU A 80 -16.36 10.88 16.45
CA LEU A 80 -15.72 11.47 15.29
C LEU A 80 -16.26 10.89 13.97
N GLU A 81 -16.50 9.58 13.92
CA GLU A 81 -17.05 8.92 12.73
C GLU A 81 -18.51 9.31 12.47
N ILE A 82 -19.32 9.47 13.53
CA ILE A 82 -20.69 10.00 13.43
C ILE A 82 -20.66 11.44 12.92
N ALA A 83 -19.79 12.30 13.49
CA ALA A 83 -19.61 13.68 13.04
C ALA A 83 -19.19 13.76 11.58
N ARG A 84 -18.26 12.91 11.14
CA ARG A 84 -17.80 12.84 9.75
C ARG A 84 -18.92 12.42 8.80
N LYS A 85 -19.75 11.44 9.17
CA LYS A 85 -20.90 11.01 8.37
C LYS A 85 -21.95 12.11 8.22
N GLU A 86 -22.28 12.79 9.31
CA GLU A 86 -23.24 13.90 9.26
C GLU A 86 -22.68 15.11 8.49
N TYR A 87 -21.38 15.40 8.64
CA TYR A 87 -20.67 16.42 7.87
C TYR A 87 -20.73 16.16 6.35
N LEU A 88 -20.44 14.93 5.91
CA LEU A 88 -20.54 14.54 4.50
C LEU A 88 -21.99 14.59 3.98
N LYS A 89 -22.96 14.18 4.81
CA LYS A 89 -24.40 14.21 4.47
C LYS A 89 -24.92 15.63 4.27
N ARG A 90 -24.36 16.63 4.97
CA ARG A 90 -24.66 18.06 4.78
C ARG A 90 -23.99 18.67 3.53
N GLY A 91 -23.23 17.87 2.77
CA GLY A 91 -22.63 18.29 1.50
C GLY A 91 -21.30 19.03 1.65
N PHE A 92 -20.69 19.02 2.84
CA PHE A 92 -19.35 19.55 3.02
C PHE A 92 -18.33 18.65 2.31
N LYS A 93 -17.46 19.26 1.51
CA LYS A 93 -16.29 18.58 0.93
C LYS A 93 -15.16 18.66 1.94
N ASN A 94 -14.59 17.52 2.31
CA ASN A 94 -13.47 17.45 3.23
C ASN A 94 -12.21 17.97 2.52
N THR A 95 -11.99 19.28 2.52
CA THR A 95 -10.85 19.94 1.83
C THR A 95 -9.49 19.49 2.38
N THR A 96 -9.44 18.90 3.57
CA THR A 96 -8.24 18.40 4.23
C THR A 96 -7.76 17.04 3.73
N THR A 97 -8.49 16.36 2.82
CA THR A 97 -8.07 15.02 2.35
C THR A 97 -7.19 15.05 1.10
N ASP A 98 -7.21 16.14 0.31
CA ASP A 98 -6.49 16.20 -0.96
C ASP A 98 -5.21 17.05 -0.92
N GLU A 99 -5.06 17.96 0.06
CA GLU A 99 -3.86 18.83 0.14
C GLU A 99 -2.85 18.41 1.22
N GLU A 100 -3.26 17.70 2.29
CA GLU A 100 -2.32 17.14 3.29
C GLU A 100 -1.88 15.69 2.98
N GLN A 101 -2.49 15.01 2.00
CA GLN A 101 -2.02 13.69 1.53
C GLN A 101 -0.78 13.76 0.62
N ASP A 102 -0.31 14.96 0.28
CA ASP A 102 0.86 15.13 -0.55
C ASP A 102 2.11 15.55 0.25
N GLU A 103 2.05 15.77 1.56
CA GLU A 103 3.25 15.95 2.40
C GLU A 103 3.73 14.65 3.06
N ASP A 104 2.84 13.75 3.47
CA ASP A 104 3.24 12.42 4.01
C ASP A 104 3.52 11.37 2.93
N LYS A 105 3.16 11.62 1.66
CA LYS A 105 3.58 10.77 0.52
C LYS A 105 5.07 10.84 0.21
N TRP A 106 5.79 11.84 0.74
CA TRP A 106 7.24 11.93 0.59
C TRP A 106 7.98 11.15 1.67
N ALA A 107 7.30 10.63 2.71
CA ALA A 107 7.93 9.76 3.70
C ALA A 107 7.84 8.26 3.34
N ASP A 108 6.92 7.89 2.45
CA ASP A 108 6.88 6.58 1.78
C ASP A 108 7.75 6.58 0.51
N GLU A 109 8.80 7.40 0.52
CA GLU A 109 9.83 7.51 -0.51
C GLU A 109 10.53 6.17 -0.61
N LYS A 110 10.10 5.39 -1.62
CA LYS A 110 10.62 4.10 -2.08
C LYS A 110 12.04 3.86 -1.56
N ARG A 111 12.15 3.25 -0.37
CA ARG A 111 13.44 2.87 0.20
C ARG A 111 14.15 2.01 -0.83
N TYR A 112 15.45 2.25 -1.00
CA TYR A 112 16.31 1.70 -2.06
C TYR A 112 16.16 2.31 -3.47
N PRO A 113 16.14 3.64 -3.63
CA PRO A 113 16.09 4.27 -4.96
C PRO A 113 17.30 3.88 -5.82
N ALA A 114 18.48 3.75 -5.20
CA ALA A 114 19.71 3.35 -5.89
C ALA A 114 19.63 1.92 -6.47
N LEU A 115 19.09 0.94 -5.73
CA LEU A 115 18.97 -0.43 -6.22
C LEU A 115 17.95 -0.54 -7.37
N ARG A 116 16.85 0.22 -7.32
CA ARG A 116 15.89 0.29 -8.45
C ARG A 116 16.56 0.86 -9.70
N THR A 117 17.40 1.89 -9.55
CA THR A 117 18.20 2.44 -10.65
C THR A 117 19.18 1.41 -11.22
N ILE A 118 19.90 0.68 -10.36
CA ILE A 118 20.82 -0.38 -10.80
C ILE A 118 20.07 -1.48 -11.56
N ALA A 119 18.92 -1.95 -11.06
CA ALA A 119 18.09 -2.92 -11.77
C ALA A 119 17.66 -2.41 -13.16
N GLY A 120 17.29 -1.13 -13.26
CA GLY A 120 16.99 -0.46 -14.53
C GLY A 120 18.18 -0.41 -15.50
N ILE A 121 19.39 -0.16 -15.00
CA ILE A 121 20.63 -0.15 -15.81
C ILE A 121 20.91 -1.55 -16.39
N TYR A 122 20.80 -2.60 -15.58
CA TYR A 122 20.96 -3.98 -16.07
C TYR A 122 19.95 -4.33 -17.17
N TYR A 123 18.70 -3.90 -17.00
CA TYR A 123 17.65 -4.07 -18.00
C TYR A 123 17.98 -3.33 -19.32
N ALA A 124 18.45 -2.08 -19.23
CA ALA A 124 18.86 -1.30 -20.40
C ALA A 124 20.05 -1.94 -21.13
N PHE A 125 21.06 -2.42 -20.39
CA PHE A 125 22.20 -3.11 -20.99
C PHE A 125 21.82 -4.42 -21.67
N ALA A 126 20.85 -5.17 -21.12
CA ALA A 126 20.34 -6.37 -21.76
C ALA A 126 19.80 -6.06 -23.17
N TRP A 127 19.02 -4.99 -23.32
CA TRP A 127 18.52 -4.56 -24.63
C TRP A 127 19.63 -4.10 -25.57
N ILE A 128 20.59 -3.32 -25.10
CA ILE A 128 21.73 -2.86 -25.91
C ILE A 128 22.52 -4.07 -26.45
N ILE A 129 22.86 -5.03 -25.59
CA ILE A 129 23.61 -6.23 -25.98
C ILE A 129 22.80 -7.10 -26.94
N GLY A 130 21.50 -7.26 -26.70
CA GLY A 130 20.61 -7.98 -27.62
C GLY A 130 20.59 -7.36 -29.01
N ILE A 131 20.48 -6.03 -29.11
CA ILE A 131 20.53 -5.30 -30.38
C ILE A 131 21.89 -5.49 -31.06
N VAL A 132 22.98 -5.34 -30.32
CA VAL A 132 24.34 -5.53 -30.87
C VAL A 132 24.53 -6.95 -31.42
N ALA A 133 24.07 -7.98 -30.69
CA ALA A 133 24.14 -9.36 -31.16
C ALA A 133 23.38 -9.57 -32.48
N VAL A 134 22.18 -8.99 -32.61
CA VAL A 134 21.39 -9.04 -33.85
C VAL A 134 22.10 -8.31 -35.00
N ILE A 135 22.70 -7.15 -34.74
CA ILE A 135 23.47 -6.40 -35.76
C ILE A 135 24.67 -7.23 -36.26
N ILE A 136 25.42 -7.86 -35.36
CA ILE A 136 26.56 -8.71 -35.72
C ILE A 136 26.12 -9.87 -36.62
N VAL A 137 25.00 -10.52 -36.28
CA VAL A 137 24.42 -11.61 -37.08
C VAL A 137 24.04 -11.10 -38.48
N PHE A 138 23.41 -9.93 -38.57
CA PHE A 138 23.02 -9.34 -39.84
C PHE A 138 24.23 -8.98 -40.72
N ILE A 139 25.27 -8.40 -40.14
CA ILE A 139 26.53 -8.08 -40.84
C ILE A 139 27.20 -9.36 -41.33
N SER A 140 27.28 -10.39 -40.48
CA SER A 140 27.86 -11.69 -40.82
C SER A 140 27.09 -12.35 -41.98
N TRP A 141 25.76 -12.26 -41.97
CA TRP A 141 24.92 -12.80 -43.04
C TRP A 141 25.12 -12.10 -44.39
N SER A 142 25.27 -10.77 -44.36
CA SER A 142 25.42 -9.95 -45.56
C SER A 142 26.81 -10.06 -46.20
N LYS A 143 27.87 -10.21 -45.40
CA LYS A 143 29.27 -10.14 -45.89
C LYS A 143 30.05 -11.45 -45.84
N GLY A 144 29.55 -12.49 -45.16
CA GLY A 144 30.29 -13.75 -44.99
C GLY A 144 30.21 -14.68 -46.20
N ASP A 145 31.22 -15.53 -46.37
CA ASP A 145 31.15 -16.69 -47.27
C ASP A 145 30.15 -17.73 -46.73
N GLU A 146 29.56 -18.56 -47.59
CA GLU A 146 28.48 -19.50 -47.22
C GLU A 146 28.79 -20.35 -45.97
N THR A 147 30.02 -20.87 -45.87
CA THR A 147 30.47 -21.68 -44.73
C THR A 147 30.70 -20.84 -43.46
N GLY A 148 31.09 -19.57 -43.60
CA GLY A 148 31.37 -18.66 -42.48
C GLY A 148 30.11 -18.06 -41.84
N LYS A 149 29.02 -17.90 -42.61
CA LYS A 149 27.77 -17.30 -42.13
C LYS A 149 27.19 -18.04 -40.93
N LEU A 150 27.02 -19.36 -41.05
CA LEU A 150 26.40 -20.17 -40.00
C LEU A 150 27.34 -20.38 -38.80
N MET A 151 28.64 -20.53 -39.05
CA MET A 151 29.63 -20.70 -37.98
C MET A 151 29.76 -19.49 -37.06
N ILE A 152 29.49 -18.28 -37.56
CA ILE A 152 29.54 -17.05 -36.75
C ILE A 152 28.15 -16.74 -36.18
N ALA A 153 27.10 -16.84 -36.99
CA ALA A 153 25.76 -16.41 -36.59
C ALA A 153 25.20 -17.24 -35.41
N ILE A 154 25.34 -18.56 -35.46
CA ILE A 154 24.74 -19.44 -34.43
C ILE A 154 25.42 -19.23 -33.06
N PRO A 155 26.75 -19.31 -32.91
CA PRO A 155 27.39 -19.05 -31.63
C PRO A 155 27.14 -17.63 -31.12
N THR A 156 27.11 -16.62 -32.01
CA THR A 156 26.82 -15.24 -31.63
C THR A 156 25.43 -15.10 -31.03
N LEU A 157 24.42 -15.72 -31.64
CA LEU A 157 23.06 -15.72 -31.10
C LEU A 157 22.97 -16.45 -29.77
N VAL A 158 23.60 -17.62 -29.64
CA VAL A 158 23.57 -18.40 -28.40
C VAL A 158 24.25 -17.65 -27.26
N VAL A 159 25.48 -17.17 -27.47
CA VAL A 159 26.23 -16.41 -26.46
C VAL A 159 25.52 -15.09 -26.15
N GLY A 160 25.05 -14.36 -27.17
CA GLY A 160 24.29 -13.13 -27.00
C GLY A 160 23.01 -13.35 -26.18
N ALA A 161 22.22 -14.39 -26.51
CA ALA A 161 21.01 -14.73 -25.77
C ALA A 161 21.31 -15.09 -24.31
N LEU A 162 22.36 -15.88 -24.04
CA LEU A 162 22.76 -16.21 -22.67
C LEU A 162 23.15 -14.98 -21.86
N ILE A 163 23.89 -14.03 -22.46
CA ILE A 163 24.25 -12.78 -21.80
C ILE A 163 23.00 -11.93 -21.51
N VAL A 164 22.11 -11.77 -22.49
CA VAL A 164 20.85 -11.02 -22.33
C VAL A 164 20.00 -11.63 -21.21
N LEU A 165 19.81 -12.94 -21.22
CA LEU A 165 19.06 -13.65 -20.18
C LEU A 165 19.70 -13.49 -18.80
N GLY A 166 21.03 -13.55 -18.70
CA GLY A 166 21.75 -13.33 -17.45
C GLY A 166 21.56 -11.92 -16.88
N LEU A 167 21.59 -10.90 -17.73
CA LEU A 167 21.36 -9.51 -17.33
C LEU A 167 19.91 -9.27 -16.91
N LEU A 168 18.94 -9.80 -17.65
CA LEU A 168 17.52 -9.75 -17.29
C LEU A 168 17.26 -10.47 -15.96
N ALA A 169 17.81 -11.67 -15.79
CA ALA A 169 17.66 -12.44 -14.55
C ALA A 169 18.25 -11.69 -13.35
N THR A 170 19.38 -11.00 -13.53
CA THR A 170 19.99 -10.16 -12.49
C THR A 170 19.10 -8.97 -12.15
N SER A 171 18.55 -8.28 -13.16
CA SER A 171 17.60 -7.17 -12.96
C SER A 171 16.37 -7.60 -12.16
N GLU A 172 15.74 -8.72 -12.54
CA GLU A 172 14.57 -9.26 -11.85
C GLU A 172 14.90 -9.76 -10.44
N SER A 173 16.07 -10.38 -10.24
CA SER A 173 16.51 -10.81 -8.90
C SER A 173 16.62 -9.63 -7.93
N ILE A 174 17.15 -8.48 -8.38
CA ILE A 174 17.22 -7.26 -7.57
C ILE A 174 15.81 -6.76 -7.20
N LYS A 175 14.88 -6.72 -8.17
CA LYS A 175 13.50 -6.29 -7.91
C LYS A 175 12.81 -7.20 -6.89
N VAL A 176 12.96 -8.52 -7.05
CA VAL A 176 12.39 -9.50 -6.10
C VAL A 176 12.92 -9.29 -4.69
N PHE A 177 14.21 -9.00 -4.50
CA PHE A 177 14.73 -8.70 -3.16
C PHE A 177 14.15 -7.42 -2.56
N ILE A 178 13.95 -6.37 -3.37
CA ILE A 178 13.29 -5.14 -2.93
C ILE A 178 11.85 -5.43 -2.53
N ASP A 179 11.12 -6.21 -3.32
CA ASP A 179 9.71 -6.54 -3.06
C ASP A 179 9.54 -7.41 -1.81
N ILE A 180 10.47 -8.35 -1.56
CA ILE A 180 10.49 -9.16 -0.33
C ILE A 180 10.73 -8.29 0.90
N GLU A 181 11.66 -7.34 0.85
CA GLU A 181 11.89 -6.40 1.95
C GLU A 181 10.65 -5.56 2.21
N GLU A 182 10.05 -5.02 1.14
CA GLU A 182 8.87 -4.16 1.25
C GLU A 182 7.69 -4.90 1.89
N ASN A 183 7.45 -6.15 1.48
CA ASN A 183 6.40 -7.00 2.05
C ASN A 183 6.69 -7.43 3.49
N THR A 184 7.95 -7.75 3.80
CA THR A 184 8.36 -8.13 5.16
C THR A 184 8.17 -6.97 6.12
N ARG A 185 8.47 -5.74 5.69
CA ARG A 185 8.23 -4.53 6.48
C ARG A 185 6.75 -4.30 6.73
N LYS A 186 5.92 -4.32 5.69
CA LYS A 186 4.46 -4.16 5.81
C LYS A 186 3.79 -5.18 6.72
N THR A 187 4.40 -6.35 6.90
CA THR A 187 3.87 -7.41 7.77
C THR A 187 4.28 -7.23 9.24
N ASN A 188 5.36 -6.48 9.50
CA ASN A 188 5.91 -6.28 10.84
C ASN A 188 5.48 -4.94 11.50
N GLU A 189 4.80 -4.07 10.75
CA GLU A 189 4.12 -2.85 11.22
C GLU A 189 2.66 -3.14 11.59
#